data_AF-A0A9E7GLJ1-F1
#
_entry.id   AF-A0A9E7GLJ1-F1
#
_cell.length_a   1.000
_cell.length_b   1.000
_cell.length_c   1.000
_cell.angle_alpha   90.00
_cell.angle_beta   90.00
_cell.angle_gamma   90.00
#
_symmetry.space_group_name_H-M   'P 1'
#
loop_
_entity.id
_entity.type
_entity.pdbx_description
1 polymer ?
#
loop_
_entity_poly.entity_id
_entity_poly.type
_entity_poly.pdbx_seq_one_letter_code
_entity_poly.pdbx_strand_id
1 'polypeptide(L)'
;MQIRVKCNCGDGKCSEWAIVELQGVVESQLAISDQINGLEIGHLCCSSSSSSSQPSYILTVGYHELSGTKVQLKKPLLVLQKKAAADAAGPEFPASSAVELEVIGIIRQKILFKTRPKALISRPQAKKLS
;
A
#
# COMPACT_ATOMS: atom_id res chain seq x y z
N MET A 1 13.88 -23.98 -9.08
CA MET A 1 12.41 -24.14 -9.05
C MET A 1 11.81 -22.87 -9.65
N GLN A 2 10.98 -22.97 -10.69
CA GLN A 2 10.31 -21.82 -11.32
C GLN A 2 8.79 -22.03 -11.19
N ILE A 3 8.10 -21.09 -10.53
CA ILE A 3 6.64 -21.12 -10.43
C ILE A 3 6.11 -20.28 -11.60
N ARG A 4 5.44 -20.93 -12.56
CA ARG A 4 4.78 -20.26 -13.68
C ARG A 4 3.34 -19.97 -13.29
N VAL A 5 2.92 -18.72 -13.44
CA VAL A 5 1.59 -18.26 -13.02
C VAL A 5 0.90 -17.63 -14.22
N LYS A 6 -0.35 -18.04 -14.46
CA LYS A 6 -1.20 -17.44 -15.49
C LYS A 6 -1.84 -16.19 -14.89
N CYS A 7 -1.45 -15.02 -15.38
CA CYS A 7 -2.18 -13.79 -15.06
C CYS A 7 -3.32 -13.62 -16.06
N ASN A 8 -4.46 -13.12 -15.59
CA ASN A 8 -5.61 -12.81 -16.44
C ASN A 8 -5.67 -11.32 -16.83
N CYS A 9 -4.59 -10.60 -16.56
CA CYS A 9 -4.43 -9.18 -16.81
C CYS A 9 -4.17 -8.87 -18.29
N GLY A 10 -5.20 -8.98 -19.12
CA GLY A 10 -5.28 -8.41 -20.48
C GLY A 10 -4.03 -8.57 -21.36
N ASP A 11 -3.66 -7.50 -22.08
CA ASP A 11 -2.58 -7.40 -23.10
C ASP A 11 -1.14 -7.65 -22.59
N GLY A 12 -0.95 -8.53 -21.61
CA GLY A 12 0.35 -9.06 -21.24
C GLY A 12 1.14 -8.23 -20.23
N LYS A 13 0.53 -7.22 -19.59
CA LYS A 13 1.18 -6.44 -18.52
C LYS A 13 0.41 -6.58 -17.21
N CYS A 14 0.90 -7.44 -16.32
CA CYS A 14 0.49 -7.40 -14.91
C CYS A 14 0.85 -6.03 -14.33
N SER A 15 -0.09 -5.39 -13.64
CA SER A 15 0.20 -4.15 -12.93
C SER A 15 1.28 -4.40 -11.87
N GLU A 16 2.28 -3.50 -11.81
CA GLU A 16 3.26 -3.48 -10.73
C GLU A 16 2.68 -2.68 -9.56
N TRP A 17 2.58 -3.32 -8.40
CA TRP A 17 2.08 -2.76 -7.16
C TRP A 17 3.24 -2.53 -6.19
N ALA A 18 3.04 -1.67 -5.21
CA ALA A 18 4.01 -1.45 -4.13
C ALA A 18 3.31 -1.52 -2.77
N ILE A 19 4.04 -2.00 -1.78
CA ILE A 19 3.60 -1.96 -0.37
C ILE A 19 4.13 -0.67 0.25
N VAL A 20 3.29 0.03 1.00
CA VAL A 20 3.72 1.06 1.96
C VAL A 20 3.79 0.38 3.32
N GLU A 21 5.00 0.26 3.87
CA GLU A 21 5.25 -0.43 5.13
C GLU A 21 5.71 0.58 6.20
N LEU A 22 4.97 0.63 7.31
CA LEU A 22 5.27 1.49 8.46
C LEU A 22 5.65 0.63 9.67
N GLN A 23 6.61 1.11 10.47
CA GLN A 23 6.89 0.52 11.77
C GLN A 23 6.00 1.17 12.84
N GLY A 24 4.89 0.53 13.18
CA GLY A 24 3.93 1.00 14.17
C GLY A 24 2.49 0.63 13.78
N VAL A 25 1.53 1.35 14.35
CA VAL A 25 0.10 1.21 14.06
C VAL A 25 -0.41 2.52 13.48
N VAL A 26 -1.24 2.45 12.44
CA VAL A 26 -1.99 3.61 11.93
C VAL A 26 -3.31 3.65 12.69
N GLU A 27 -3.50 4.69 13.49
CA GLU A 27 -4.70 4.87 14.32
C GLU A 27 -5.63 5.91 13.72
N SER A 28 -6.93 5.60 13.68
CA SER A 28 -7.98 6.57 13.36
C SER A 28 -8.28 7.41 14.60
N GLN A 29 -8.36 8.73 14.46
CA GLN A 29 -8.82 9.62 15.55
C GLN A 29 -10.34 9.55 15.76
N LEU A 30 -11.09 9.00 14.81
CA LEU A 30 -12.54 8.91 14.91
C LEU A 30 -12.89 7.74 15.83
N ALA A 31 -13.36 8.05 17.04
CA ALA A 31 -13.90 7.09 18.03
C ALA A 31 -15.16 6.32 17.57
N ILE A 32 -15.49 6.38 16.27
CA ILE A 32 -16.73 5.88 15.69
C ILE A 32 -16.49 4.52 15.00
N SER A 33 -15.25 4.20 14.62
CA SER A 33 -14.93 2.93 13.96
C SER A 33 -13.42 2.68 13.87
N ASP A 34 -12.98 1.46 14.20
CA ASP A 34 -11.63 0.98 13.91
C ASP A 34 -11.39 0.73 12.40
N GLN A 35 -12.39 1.00 11.55
CA GLN A 35 -12.27 0.80 10.11
C GLN A 35 -11.57 1.99 9.45
N ILE A 36 -10.37 1.73 8.92
CA ILE A 36 -9.61 2.68 8.11
C ILE A 36 -9.94 2.61 6.61
N ASN A 37 -10.84 1.72 6.21
CA ASN A 37 -11.19 1.48 4.81
C ASN A 37 -11.83 2.73 4.18
N GLY A 38 -11.30 3.16 3.05
CA GLY A 38 -11.81 4.32 2.31
C GLY A 38 -11.47 5.68 2.93
N LEU A 39 -10.75 5.72 4.05
CA LEU A 39 -10.29 6.97 4.65
C LEU A 39 -9.02 7.47 3.96
N GLU A 40 -8.91 8.79 3.83
CA GLU A 40 -7.64 9.41 3.48
C GLU A 40 -6.67 9.31 4.66
N ILE A 41 -5.67 8.44 4.53
CA ILE A 41 -4.65 8.25 5.57
C ILE A 41 -3.65 9.41 5.58
N GLY A 42 -3.34 9.97 4.40
CA GLY A 42 -2.35 11.03 4.27
C GLY A 42 -1.75 11.15 2.86
N HIS A 43 -0.66 11.91 2.76
CA HIS A 43 0.00 12.20 1.48
C HIS A 43 1.36 11.52 1.37
N LEU A 44 1.56 10.79 0.27
CA LEU A 44 2.84 10.17 -0.09
C LEU A 44 3.50 10.96 -1.22
N CYS A 45 4.64 11.59 -0.92
CA CYS A 45 5.44 12.32 -1.89
C CYS A 45 6.71 11.54 -2.24
N CYS A 46 7.02 11.45 -3.54
CA CYS A 46 8.28 10.95 -4.03
C CYS A 46 9.18 12.14 -4.39
N SER A 47 10.37 12.20 -3.80
CA SER A 47 11.38 13.19 -4.15
C SER A 47 12.52 12.49 -4.88
N SER A 48 12.61 12.76 -6.18
CA SER A 48 13.79 12.43 -6.97
C SER A 48 14.71 13.66 -6.98
N SER A 49 15.70 13.71 -6.08
CA SER A 49 16.76 14.71 -6.22
C SER A 49 17.71 14.27 -7.33
N SER A 50 18.20 15.22 -8.12
CA SER A 50 19.21 14.99 -9.17
C SER A 50 20.56 14.50 -8.64
N SER A 51 20.77 14.53 -7.31
CA SER A 51 22.00 14.17 -6.63
C SER A 51 22.02 12.76 -6.02
N SER A 52 20.87 12.09 -5.91
CA SER A 52 20.76 10.75 -5.33
C SER A 52 20.27 9.74 -6.37
N SER A 53 20.94 8.60 -6.50
CA SER A 53 20.51 7.52 -7.39
C SER A 53 19.25 6.80 -6.92
N GLN A 54 18.83 7.00 -5.68
CA GLN A 54 17.64 6.38 -5.09
C GLN A 54 16.60 7.44 -4.71
N PRO A 55 15.32 7.24 -5.09
CA PRO A 55 14.24 8.15 -4.69
C PRO A 55 13.99 8.09 -3.19
N SER A 56 13.81 9.24 -2.56
CA SER A 56 13.34 9.35 -1.18
C SER A 56 11.82 9.53 -1.16
N TYR A 57 11.17 9.02 -0.12
CA TYR A 57 9.73 9.12 0.07
C TYR A 57 9.43 9.84 1.36
N ILE A 58 8.47 10.75 1.32
CA ILE A 58 7.92 11.42 2.49
C ILE A 58 6.45 11.05 2.59
N LEU A 59 6.05 10.50 3.74
CA LEU A 59 4.65 10.20 4.04
C LEU A 59 4.20 11.11 5.17
N THR A 60 3.17 11.90 4.91
CA THR A 60 2.56 12.79 5.90
C THR A 60 1.22 12.22 6.34
N VAL A 61 1.08 11.92 7.64
CA VAL A 61 -0.15 11.38 8.26
C VAL A 61 -0.54 12.32 9.42
N GLY A 62 -1.62 13.09 9.25
CA GLY A 62 -1.96 14.17 10.18
C GLY A 62 -0.79 15.15 10.36
N TYR A 63 -0.32 15.31 11.61
CA TYR A 63 0.83 16.17 11.94
C TYR A 63 2.17 15.44 11.94
N HIS A 64 2.21 14.19 11.47
CA HIS A 64 3.42 13.38 11.46
C HIS A 64 4.01 13.30 10.06
N GLU A 65 5.33 13.47 9.98
CA GLU A 65 6.13 13.24 8.79
C GLU A 65 7.00 12.00 9.00
N LEU A 66 6.95 11.08 8.04
CA LEU A 66 7.81 9.91 7.99
C LEU A 66 8.69 9.97 6.75
N SER A 67 9.99 9.74 6.93
CA SER A 67 10.93 9.57 5.81
C SER A 67 11.14 8.08 5.54
N GLY A 68 10.97 7.71 4.28
CA GLY A 68 11.05 6.33 3.80
C GLY A 68 11.91 6.18 2.57
N THR A 69 12.26 4.94 2.27
CA THR A 69 13.04 4.57 1.10
C THR A 69 12.40 3.40 0.37
N LYS A 70 12.71 3.31 -0.92
CA LYS A 70 12.30 2.18 -1.75
C LYS A 70 13.24 1.00 -1.54
N VAL A 71 12.67 -0.20 -1.36
CA VAL A 71 13.41 -1.43 -1.09
C VAL A 71 12.90 -2.53 -2.00
N GLN A 72 13.82 -3.23 -2.68
CA GLN A 72 13.48 -4.44 -3.45
C GLN A 72 13.22 -5.63 -2.51
N LEU A 73 12.18 -6.40 -2.80
CA LEU A 73 11.85 -7.60 -2.06
C LEU A 73 12.73 -8.76 -2.53
N LYS A 74 13.32 -9.50 -1.56
CA LYS A 74 14.07 -10.74 -1.85
C LYS A 74 13.20 -11.81 -2.50
N LYS A 75 11.90 -11.80 -2.18
CA LYS A 75 10.88 -12.68 -2.74
C LYS A 75 9.70 -11.81 -3.20
N PRO A 76 9.46 -11.69 -4.52
CA PRO A 76 8.29 -10.99 -5.03
C PRO A 76 6.99 -11.62 -4.53
N LEU A 77 5.94 -10.81 -4.39
CA LEU A 77 4.61 -11.25 -3.97
C LEU A 77 3.62 -11.13 -5.14
N LEU A 78 2.64 -12.02 -5.16
CA LEU A 78 1.49 -11.92 -6.06
C LEU A 78 0.33 -11.31 -5.30
N VAL A 79 -0.37 -10.39 -5.95
CA VAL A 79 -1.65 -9.89 -5.46
C VAL A 79 -2.73 -10.77 -6.05
N LEU A 80 -3.46 -11.47 -5.17
CA LEU A 80 -4.52 -12.38 -5.54
C LEU A 80 -5.88 -11.78 -5.16
N GLN A 81 -6.79 -11.73 -6.11
CA GLN A 81 -8.18 -11.38 -5.88
C GLN A 81 -9.00 -12.67 -5.81
N LYS A 82 -9.74 -12.85 -4.72
CA LYS A 82 -10.73 -13.92 -4.62
C LYS A 82 -11.91 -13.59 -5.53
N LYS A 83 -12.23 -14.45 -6.50
CA LYS A 83 -13.49 -14.38 -7.21
C LYS A 83 -14.59 -14.90 -6.29
N ALA A 84 -15.63 -14.10 -6.08
CA ALA A 84 -16.84 -14.62 -5.47
C ALA A 84 -17.38 -15.71 -6.39
N ALA A 85 -17.75 -16.87 -5.84
CA ALA A 85 -18.53 -17.84 -6.58
C ALA A 85 -19.83 -17.13 -6.94
N ALA A 86 -19.99 -16.74 -8.20
CA ALA A 86 -21.29 -16.31 -8.68
C ALA A 86 -22.25 -17.46 -8.42
N ASP A 87 -23.39 -17.16 -7.79
CA ASP A 87 -24.45 -18.12 -7.46
C ASP A 87 -24.92 -18.83 -8.73
N ALA A 88 -24.24 -19.91 -9.10
CA ALA A 88 -24.76 -20.94 -9.97
C ALA A 88 -25.68 -21.85 -9.14
N ALA A 89 -26.69 -21.27 -8.49
CA ALA A 89 -27.77 -22.00 -7.86
C ALA A 89 -28.81 -22.37 -8.93
N GLY A 90 -28.43 -23.29 -9.83
CA GLY A 90 -29.38 -24.14 -10.54
C GLY A 90 -29.61 -25.42 -9.71
N PRO A 91 -30.83 -25.99 -9.65
CA PRO A 91 -31.24 -26.86 -8.56
C PRO A 91 -30.62 -28.28 -8.46
N GLU A 92 -29.58 -28.65 -9.22
CA GLU A 92 -29.29 -30.10 -9.40
C GLU A 92 -27.84 -30.59 -9.25
N PHE A 93 -26.86 -29.77 -8.85
CA PHE A 93 -25.53 -30.31 -8.54
C PHE A 93 -24.89 -29.59 -7.33
N PRO A 94 -24.24 -30.31 -6.39
CA PRO A 94 -23.54 -29.68 -5.29
C PRO A 94 -22.39 -28.88 -5.90
N ALA A 95 -22.57 -27.57 -6.01
CA ALA A 95 -21.53 -26.66 -6.46
C ALA A 95 -20.34 -26.85 -5.52
N SER A 96 -19.31 -27.55 -5.99
CA SER A 96 -18.00 -27.53 -5.35
C SER A 96 -17.67 -26.07 -5.14
N SER A 97 -17.51 -25.66 -3.88
CA SER A 97 -17.20 -24.28 -3.48
C SER A 97 -15.77 -23.93 -3.87
N ALA A 98 -15.43 -24.10 -5.14
CA ALA A 98 -14.12 -23.88 -5.70
C ALA A 98 -13.86 -22.37 -5.63
N VAL A 99 -13.02 -21.99 -4.67
CA VAL A 99 -12.56 -20.62 -4.55
C VAL A 99 -11.58 -20.37 -5.67
N GLU A 100 -12.01 -19.63 -6.69
CA GLU A 100 -11.13 -19.17 -7.75
C GLU A 100 -10.33 -17.94 -7.29
N LEU A 101 -9.02 -17.96 -7.53
CA LEU A 101 -8.11 -16.85 -7.25
C LEU A 101 -7.54 -16.31 -8.55
N GLU A 102 -7.66 -15.01 -8.74
CA GLU A 102 -7.14 -14.30 -9.92
C GLU A 102 -5.91 -13.48 -9.54
N VAL A 103 -4.86 -13.57 -10.35
CA VAL A 103 -3.67 -12.73 -10.17
C VAL A 103 -3.96 -11.35 -10.78
N ILE A 104 -3.94 -10.32 -9.94
CA ILE A 104 -4.24 -8.94 -10.34
C ILE A 104 -3.03 -8.00 -10.27
N GLY A 105 -1.91 -8.46 -9.70
CA GLY A 105 -0.72 -7.64 -9.58
C GLY A 105 0.49 -8.41 -9.09
N ILE A 106 1.66 -7.78 -9.28
CA ILE A 106 2.94 -8.27 -8.77
C ILE A 106 3.55 -7.16 -7.91
N ILE A 107 4.10 -7.53 -6.76
CA ILE A 107 4.83 -6.62 -5.88
C ILE A 107 6.30 -7.07 -5.83
N ARG A 108 7.20 -6.28 -6.40
CA ARG A 108 8.65 -6.53 -6.31
C ARG A 108 9.36 -5.60 -5.33
N GLN A 109 8.66 -4.57 -4.88
CA GLN A 109 9.22 -3.48 -4.12
C GLN A 109 8.26 -2.98 -3.06
N LYS A 110 8.82 -2.45 -1.97
CA LYS A 110 8.09 -1.73 -0.93
C LYS A 110 8.70 -0.37 -0.67
N ILE A 111 7.91 0.54 -0.13
CA ILE A 111 8.35 1.81 0.43
C ILE A 111 8.34 1.62 1.94
N LEU A 112 9.52 1.66 2.55
CA LEU A 112 9.72 1.32 3.96
C LEU A 112 9.93 2.60 4.79
N PHE A 113 9.06 2.81 5.77
CA PHE A 113 9.13 3.87 6.78
C PHE A 113 9.51 3.26 8.13
N LYS A 114 10.82 3.15 8.38
CA LYS A 114 11.39 2.56 9.62
C LYS A 114 11.84 3.59 10.66
N THR A 115 11.69 4.87 10.36
CA THR A 115 12.14 5.95 11.25
C THR A 115 10.97 6.44 12.10
N ARG A 116 11.27 6.93 13.31
CA ARG A 116 10.25 7.49 14.20
C ARG A 116 9.58 8.69 13.52
N PRO A 117 8.24 8.79 13.54
CA PRO A 117 7.55 9.94 12.97
C PRO A 117 8.01 11.25 13.61
N LYS A 118 8.25 12.25 12.77
CA LYS A 118 8.60 13.62 13.19
C LYS A 118 7.34 14.45 13.26
N ALA A 119 7.17 15.23 14.32
CA ALA A 119 6.10 16.21 14.38
C ALA A 119 6.39 17.35 13.42
N LEU A 120 5.41 17.71 12.59
CA LEU A 120 5.38 18.97 11.84
C LEU A 120 5.08 20.09 12.84
N ILE A 121 6.08 20.50 13.61
CA ILE A 121 5.93 21.62 14.55
C ILE A 121 5.67 22.87 13.69
N SER A 122 4.50 23.48 13.85
CA SER A 122 4.25 24.82 13.31
C SER A 122 5.35 25.73 13.89
N ARG A 123 6.23 26.28 13.05
CA ARG A 123 7.16 27.31 13.51
C ARG A 123 6.32 28.38 14.23
N PRO A 124 6.58 28.72 15.51
CA PRO A 124 5.86 29.81 16.14
C PRO A 124 6.07 31.06 15.27
N GLN A 125 4.98 31.71 14.85
CA GLN A 125 5.08 33.01 14.20
C GLN A 125 5.87 33.90 15.15
N ALA A 126 7.05 34.34 14.73
CA ALA A 126 7.83 35.29 15.50
C ALA A 126 6.93 36.51 15.72
N LYS A 127 6.49 36.73 16.97
CA LYS A 127 5.84 37.98 17.36
C LYS A 127 6.81 39.09 16.94
N LYS A 128 6.45 39.86 15.92
CA LYS A 128 7.07 41.15 15.68
C LYS A 128 6.82 41.96 16.96
N LEU A 129 7.86 42.20 17.74
CA LEU A 129 7.84 43.22 18.76
C LEU A 129 7.63 44.54 18.01
N SER A 130 6.45 45.12 18.18
CA SER A 130 6.12 46.51 17.85
C SER A 130 6.79 47.44 18.84
#